data_AF-A0A1G0K252-F1
#
_entry.id   AF-A0A1G0K252-F1
#
_cell.length_a   1.000
_cell.length_b   1.000
_cell.length_c   1.000
_cell.angle_alpha   90.00
_cell.angle_beta   90.00
_cell.angle_gamma   90.00
#
_symmetry.space_group_name_H-M   'P 1'
#
loop_
_entity.id
_entity.type
_entity.pdbx_description
1 polymer ?
#
loop_
_entity_poly.entity_id
_entity_poly.type
_entity_poly.pdbx_seq_one_letter_code
_entity_poly.pdbx_strand_id
1 'polypeptide(L)'
;MRESMELRIIKTEEQYQRYLIEVERLAAHDPDPASENGGRLELLAQLVEVYEKARFKFRKPGPVEGNLFRMEEQGLRQKDIAETRGKRPRE
;
A
#
# COMPACT_ATOMS: atom_id res chain seq x y z
N MET A 1 4.12 19.76 14.64
CA MET A 1 5.15 19.03 13.89
C MET A 1 4.46 18.42 12.67
N ARG A 2 4.88 18.75 11.45
CA ARG A 2 4.38 18.04 10.27
C ARG A 2 5.13 16.70 10.24
N GLU A 3 4.43 15.59 10.42
CA GLU A 3 5.03 14.29 10.16
C GLU A 3 5.34 14.21 8.66
N SER A 4 6.62 14.35 8.32
CA SER A 4 7.13 14.13 6.98
C SER A 4 7.00 12.64 6.70
N MET A 5 6.03 12.26 5.88
CA MET A 5 5.93 10.90 5.37
C MET A 5 7.16 10.63 4.50
N GLU A 6 8.08 9.81 5.00
CA GLU A 6 9.24 9.42 4.20
C GLU A 6 8.81 8.50 3.06
N LEU A 7 8.88 9.01 1.83
CA LEU A 7 8.59 8.24 0.63
C LEU A 7 9.70 7.22 0.40
N ARG A 8 9.31 5.95 0.26
CA ARG A 8 10.23 4.83 0.01
C ARG A 8 9.62 3.89 -1.02
N ILE A 9 10.44 3.00 -1.58
CA ILE A 9 9.97 1.95 -2.46
C ILE A 9 8.90 1.11 -1.75
N ILE A 10 7.76 0.94 -2.42
CA ILE A 10 6.64 0.14 -1.94
C ILE A 10 7.05 -1.34 -1.96
N LYS A 11 6.99 -1.99 -0.79
CA LYS A 11 7.32 -3.42 -0.63
C LYS A 11 6.14 -4.27 -0.19
N THR A 12 5.10 -3.64 0.35
CA THR A 12 3.91 -4.33 0.90
C THR A 12 2.64 -3.73 0.33
N GLU A 13 1.57 -4.53 0.33
CA GLU A 13 0.23 -4.10 -0.06
C GLU A 13 -0.27 -2.93 0.81
N GLU A 14 0.04 -2.94 2.11
CA GLU A 14 -0.32 -1.85 3.02
C GLU A 14 0.34 -0.51 2.64
N GLN A 15 1.59 -0.54 2.20
CA GLN A 15 2.29 0.66 1.72
C GLN A 15 1.66 1.15 0.42
N TYR A 16 1.32 0.22 -0.48
CA TYR A 16 0.64 0.53 -1.73
C TYR A 16 -0.71 1.22 -1.50
N GLN A 17 -1.56 0.65 -0.65
CA GLN A 17 -2.87 1.23 -0.32
C GLN A 17 -2.73 2.62 0.33
N ARG A 18 -1.77 2.80 1.26
CA ARG A 18 -1.51 4.13 1.86
C ARG A 18 -1.08 5.16 0.81
N TYR A 19 -0.25 4.75 -0.13
CA TYR A 19 0.26 5.66 -1.16
C TYR A 19 -0.84 6.00 -2.17
N LEU A 20 -1.69 5.04 -2.53
CA LEU A 20 -2.88 5.28 -3.34
C LEU A 20 -3.83 6.31 -2.69
N ILE A 21 -4.15 6.14 -1.40
CA ILE A 21 -5.03 7.08 -0.67
C ILE A 21 -4.44 8.50 -0.69
N GLU A 22 -3.12 8.63 -0.51
CA GLU A 22 -2.46 9.94 -0.56
C GLU A 22 -2.41 10.52 -1.98
N VAL A 23 -2.24 9.70 -3.02
CA VAL A 23 -2.38 10.13 -4.42
C VAL A 23 -3.78 10.66 -4.68
N GLU A 24 -4.82 9.91 -4.30
CA GLU A 24 -6.22 10.33 -4.49
C GLU A 24 -6.52 11.64 -3.76
N ARG A 25 -6.05 11.76 -2.52
CA ARG A 25 -6.21 12.96 -1.72
C ARG A 25 -5.50 14.16 -2.37
N LEU A 26 -4.25 14.00 -2.79
CA LEU A 26 -3.50 15.08 -3.42
C LEU A 26 -4.11 15.46 -4.77
N ALA A 27 -4.46 14.48 -5.61
CA ALA A 27 -5.08 14.72 -6.91
C ALA A 27 -6.44 15.43 -6.78
N ALA A 28 -7.24 15.11 -5.76
CA ALA A 28 -8.51 15.79 -5.50
C ALA A 28 -8.35 17.29 -5.20
N HIS A 29 -7.16 17.72 -4.77
CA HIS A 29 -6.84 19.12 -4.53
C HIS A 29 -6.24 19.84 -5.75
N ASP A 30 -5.99 19.12 -6.85
CA ASP A 30 -5.40 19.64 -8.09
C ASP A 30 -4.19 20.57 -7.85
N PRO A 31 -3.14 20.10 -7.16
CA PRO A 31 -2.01 20.94 -6.77
C PRO A 31 -1.23 21.39 -8.00
N ASP A 32 -0.70 22.61 -7.94
CA ASP A 32 0.22 23.10 -8.96
C ASP A 32 1.43 22.14 -9.09
N PRO A 33 1.79 21.70 -10.31
CA PRO A 33 2.88 20.75 -10.51
C PRO A 33 4.24 21.22 -9.98
N ALA A 34 4.49 22.53 -9.95
CA ALA A 34 5.73 23.11 -9.43
C ALA A 34 5.71 23.27 -7.90
N SER A 35 4.57 23.01 -7.25
CA SER A 35 4.45 23.06 -5.78
C SER A 35 5.00 21.80 -5.12
N GLU A 36 5.30 21.88 -3.81
CA GLU A 36 5.71 20.73 -3.00
C GLU A 36 4.68 19.59 -3.06
N ASN A 37 3.39 19.91 -3.09
CA ASN A 37 2.32 18.93 -3.20
C ASN A 37 2.27 18.29 -4.60
N GLY A 38 2.54 19.06 -5.66
CA GLY A 38 2.65 18.56 -7.03
C GLY A 38 3.81 17.57 -7.19
N GLY A 39 5.01 17.95 -6.74
CA GLY A 39 6.16 17.05 -6.75
C GLY A 39 5.95 15.79 -5.89
N ARG A 40 5.23 15.92 -4.76
CA ARG A 40 4.87 14.77 -3.93
C ARG A 40 3.87 13.84 -4.63
N LEU A 41 2.87 14.39 -5.32
CA LEU A 41 1.91 13.63 -6.11
C LEU A 41 2.60 12.86 -7.23
N GLU A 42 3.52 13.50 -7.95
CA GLU A 42 4.32 12.87 -9.01
C GLU A 42 5.15 11.69 -8.48
N LEU A 43 5.87 11.89 -7.37
CA LEU A 43 6.66 10.83 -6.73
C LEU A 43 5.80 9.65 -6.27
N LEU A 44 4.68 9.92 -5.61
CA LEU A 44 3.76 8.86 -5.16
C LEU A 44 3.20 8.07 -6.33
N ALA A 45 2.75 8.75 -7.39
CA ALA A 45 2.26 8.11 -8.61
C ALA A 45 3.32 7.20 -9.24
N GLN A 46 4.57 7.66 -9.32
CA GLN A 46 5.68 6.87 -9.87
C GLN A 46 5.97 5.61 -9.02
N LEU A 47 5.89 5.71 -7.69
CA LEU A 47 6.10 4.59 -6.78
C LEU A 47 4.99 3.53 -6.90
N VAL A 48 3.74 3.98 -6.98
CA VAL A 48 2.56 3.13 -7.24
C VAL A 48 2.75 2.39 -8.56
N GLU A 49 3.08 3.11 -9.64
CA GLU A 49 3.26 2.53 -10.96
C GLU A 49 4.38 1.46 -10.99
N VAL A 50 5.50 1.71 -10.32
CA VAL A 50 6.61 0.74 -10.22
C VAL A 50 6.17 -0.53 -9.50
N TYR A 51 5.41 -0.40 -8.41
CA TYR A 51 4.88 -1.54 -7.67
C TYR A 51 3.90 -2.35 -8.53
N GLU A 52 2.98 -1.68 -9.21
CA GLU A 52 2.02 -2.32 -10.11
C GLU A 52 2.71 -3.03 -11.27
N LYS A 53 3.68 -2.39 -11.93
CA LYS A 53 4.47 -3.01 -13.00
C LYS A 53 5.22 -4.25 -12.51
N ALA A 54 5.74 -4.26 -11.29
CA ALA A 54 6.40 -5.44 -10.73
C ALA A 54 5.42 -6.59 -10.45
N ARG A 55 4.20 -6.27 -9.98
CA ARG A 55 3.21 -7.23 -9.50
C ARG A 55 2.26 -7.74 -10.60
N PHE A 56 1.90 -6.89 -11.56
CA PHE A 56 0.96 -7.18 -12.65
C PHE A 56 1.62 -7.49 -13.99
N LYS A 57 2.96 -7.53 -14.08
CA LYS A 57 3.71 -7.89 -15.30
C LYS A 57 3.29 -9.22 -15.95
N PHE A 58 2.67 -10.12 -15.20
CA PHE A 58 2.18 -11.43 -15.69
C PHE A 58 0.67 -11.51 -15.89
N ARG A 59 -0.10 -10.47 -15.52
CA ARG A 59 -1.54 -10.42 -15.75
C ARG A 59 -1.76 -9.80 -17.13
N LYS A 60 -1.92 -10.64 -18.16
CA LYS A 60 -2.48 -10.24 -19.47
C LYS A 60 -3.70 -9.34 -19.19
N PRO A 61 -3.92 -8.25 -19.95
CA PRO A 61 -5.13 -7.44 -19.79
C PRO A 61 -6.34 -8.29 -20.19
N GLY A 62 -6.93 -8.97 -19.21
CA GLY A 62 -8.30 -9.45 -19.28
C GLY A 62 -9.23 -8.26 -19.08
N PRO A 63 -10.42 -8.26 -19.70
CA PRO A 63 -11.32 -7.11 -19.71
C PRO A 63 -11.75 -6.77 -18.29
N VAL A 64 -11.38 -5.55 -17.85
CA VAL A 64 -11.99 -4.77 -16.77
C VAL A 64 -12.40 -5.59 -15.55
N GLU A 65 -11.43 -5.99 -14.71
CA GLU A 65 -11.76 -6.53 -13.38
C GLU A 65 -12.05 -5.37 -12.41
N GLY A 66 -13.28 -4.87 -12.51
CA GLY A 66 -13.95 -4.24 -11.39
C GLY A 66 -14.09 -5.26 -10.26
N ASN A 67 -13.19 -5.18 -9.28
CA ASN A 67 -13.32 -5.87 -8.00
C ASN A 67 -12.66 -5.00 -6.94
N LEU A 68 -13.43 -4.00 -6.50
CA LEU A 68 -13.26 -3.32 -5.21
C LEU A 68 -13.39 -4.37 -4.09
N PHE A 69 -12.33 -5.14 -3.84
CA PHE A 69 -12.31 -6.18 -2.82
C PHE A 69 -11.74 -5.63 -1.51
N ARG A 70 -12.66 -5.05 -0.76
CA ARG A 70 -12.81 -5.07 0.70
C ARG A 70 -11.54 -4.85 1.55
N MET A 71 -11.39 -3.60 2.00
CA MET A 71 -10.73 -3.24 3.25
C MET A 71 -11.40 -3.98 4.43
N GLU A 72 -10.96 -5.18 4.79
CA GLU A 72 -11.26 -5.80 6.10
C GLU A 72 -10.18 -6.84 6.48
N GLU A 73 -8.93 -6.44 6.72
CA GLU A 73 -8.00 -7.28 7.49
C GLU A 73 -7.00 -6.43 8.29
N GLN A 74 -7.47 -5.80 9.36
CA GLN A 74 -6.67 -5.56 10.58
C GLN A 74 -7.57 -5.06 11.72
N GLY A 75 -8.55 -5.89 12.09
CA GLY A 75 -9.36 -5.71 13.30
C GLY A 75 -9.42 -6.92 14.23
N LEU A 76 -9.06 -8.14 13.78
CA LEU A 76 -9.18 -9.36 14.60
C LEU A 76 -8.09 -10.42 14.41
N ARG A 77 -6.87 -10.06 14.02
CA ARG A 77 -5.70 -10.96 14.15
C ARG A 77 -4.48 -10.34 14.84
N GLN A 78 -4.71 -9.39 15.76
CA GLN A 78 -3.74 -9.15 16.84
C GLN A 78 -4.02 -10.11 18.00
N LYS A 79 -3.65 -11.38 17.85
CA LYS A 79 -3.44 -12.30 19.00
C LYS A 79 -2.69 -13.57 18.63
N ASP A 80 -1.68 -13.45 17.78
CA ASP A 80 -0.59 -14.44 17.73
C ASP A 80 0.69 -13.78 18.24
N ILE A 81 0.63 -13.37 19.51
CA ILE A 81 1.83 -13.08 20.30
C ILE A 81 2.29 -14.42 20.84
N ALA A 82 3.48 -14.79 20.41
CA ALA A 82 4.27 -15.92 20.84
C ALA A 82 4.10 -16.28 22.33
N GLU A 83 3.75 -17.54 22.60
CA GLU A 83 4.38 -18.25 23.71
C GLU A 83 4.76 -19.67 23.26
N THR A 84 6.01 -19.77 22.80
CA THR A 84 6.78 -21.00 22.75
C THR A 84 6.93 -21.59 24.15
N ARG A 85 6.37 -22.78 24.40
CA ARG A 85 7.01 -23.74 25.32
C ARG A 85 6.69 -25.17 24.91
N GLY A 86 7.67 -25.84 24.31
CA GLY A 86 7.60 -27.27 24.09
C GLY A 86 7.58 -28.04 25.41
N LYS A 87 6.93 -29.20 25.43
CA LYS A 87 7.59 -30.51 25.44
C LYS A 87 6.63 -31.55 24.82
N ARG A 88 7.17 -32.37 23.91
CA ARG A 88 6.61 -33.66 23.45
C ARG A 88 6.81 -34.73 24.56
N PRO A 89 6.38 -36.00 24.41
CA PRO A 89 5.03 -36.55 24.23
C PRO A 89 4.78 -37.78 25.15
N ARG A 90 3.65 -38.47 24.92
CA ARG A 90 3.36 -39.93 25.09
C ARG A 90 2.36 -40.33 26.18
N GLU A 91 1.40 -41.14 25.68
CA GLU A 91 0.74 -42.32 26.28
C GLU A 91 -0.20 -42.11 27.48
#